data_AF-A0A971UE52-F1
#
_entry.id   AF-A0A971UE52-F1
#
_cell.length_a   1.000
_cell.length_b   1.000
_cell.length_c   1.000
_cell.angle_alpha   90.00
_cell.angle_beta   90.00
_cell.angle_gamma   90.00
#
_symmetry.space_group_name_H-M   'P 1'
#
loop_
_entity.id
_entity.type
_entity.pdbx_description
1 polymer ?
#
loop_
_entity_poly.entity_id
_entity_poly.type
_entity_poly.pdbx_seq_one_letter_code
_entity_poly.pdbx_strand_id
1 'polypeptide(L)'
;MTTYQLDDDTVVDTDRAVATWDEATDWDGSNHISRATGSQWLHARLYRSRKGRFYVEHTSQWQGSRDGVTLLDDAAAVRWLLLNGHPVPEDIERLVEECCE
;
A
#
# COMPACT_ATOMS: atom_id res chain seq x y z
N MET A 1 7.21 6.49 -14.43
CA MET A 1 5.98 5.88 -14.96
C MET A 1 6.16 4.38 -14.85
N THR A 2 5.51 3.75 -13.87
CA THR A 2 5.69 2.33 -13.61
C THR A 2 4.33 1.66 -13.71
N THR A 3 4.17 0.89 -14.78
CA THR A 3 2.96 0.11 -15.01
C THR A 3 3.23 -1.31 -14.57
N TYR A 4 2.36 -1.85 -13.73
CA TYR A 4 2.49 -3.21 -13.21
C TYR A 4 1.35 -4.08 -13.73
N GLN A 5 1.69 -5.29 -14.14
CA GLN A 5 0.72 -6.32 -14.50
C GLN A 5 0.51 -7.22 -13.29
N LEU A 6 -0.74 -7.31 -12.86
CA LEU A 6 -1.19 -8.20 -11.79
C LEU A 6 -1.51 -9.58 -12.36
N ASP A 7 -1.47 -10.61 -11.51
CA ASP A 7 -1.79 -12.00 -11.87
C ASP A 7 -3.21 -12.18 -12.45
N ASP A 8 -4.14 -11.27 -12.16
CA ASP A 8 -5.53 -11.26 -12.67
C ASP A 8 -5.67 -10.60 -14.07
N ASP A 9 -4.63 -10.64 -14.92
CA ASP A 9 -4.53 -9.91 -16.21
C ASP A 9 -4.76 -8.38 -16.08
N THR A 10 -4.77 -7.87 -14.85
CA THR A 10 -5.11 -6.49 -14.57
C THR A 10 -3.85 -5.64 -14.63
N VAL A 11 -3.84 -4.66 -15.52
CA VAL A 11 -2.76 -3.68 -15.59
C VAL A 11 -3.11 -2.47 -14.72
N VAL A 12 -2.30 -2.22 -13.69
CA VAL A 12 -2.40 -1.02 -12.86
C VAL A 12 -1.26 -0.06 -13.17
N ASP A 13 -1.60 1.22 -13.20
CA ASP A 13 -0.66 2.28 -13.51
C ASP A 13 -0.60 3.23 -12.30
N THR A 14 0.59 3.33 -11.69
CA THR A 14 0.79 4.12 -10.46
C THR A 14 0.63 5.62 -10.68
N ASP A 15 0.92 6.10 -11.89
CA ASP A 15 0.75 7.52 -12.28
C ASP A 15 -0.73 7.88 -12.48
N ARG A 16 -1.53 6.94 -12.97
CA ARG A 16 -2.98 7.10 -13.15
C ARG A 16 -3.81 6.80 -11.91
N ALA A 17 -3.18 6.50 -10.78
CA ALA A 17 -3.87 6.32 -9.51
C ALA A 17 -4.67 7.59 -9.15
N VAL A 18 -5.85 7.40 -8.56
CA VAL A 18 -6.70 8.50 -8.08
C VAL A 18 -6.21 9.03 -6.74
N ALA A 19 -5.66 8.13 -5.92
CA ALA A 19 -5.14 8.45 -4.60
C ALA A 19 -3.94 7.57 -4.29
N THR A 20 -3.00 8.13 -3.52
CA THR A 20 -1.75 7.50 -3.12
C THR A 20 -1.48 7.80 -1.66
N TRP A 21 -1.04 6.81 -0.90
CA TRP A 21 -0.68 6.95 0.51
C TRP A 21 0.69 6.35 0.76
N ASP A 22 1.57 7.16 1.34
CA ASP A 22 2.90 6.76 1.77
C ASP A 22 2.86 5.95 3.07
N GLU A 23 3.78 5.02 3.25
CA GLU A 23 3.92 4.34 4.53
C GLU A 23 4.35 5.30 5.64
N ALA A 24 3.93 4.96 6.84
CA ALA A 24 4.54 5.47 8.05
C ALA A 24 5.78 4.62 8.37
N THR A 25 6.86 5.31 8.75
CA THR A 25 8.04 4.67 9.30
C THR A 25 8.15 4.99 10.78
N ASP A 26 8.60 4.02 11.57
CA ASP A 26 8.85 4.16 13.00
C ASP A 26 10.35 4.12 13.29
N TRP A 27 10.80 4.86 14.30
CA TRP A 27 12.21 4.91 14.64
C TRP A 27 12.52 3.89 15.74
N ASP A 28 13.21 2.81 15.38
CA ASP A 28 13.58 1.73 16.31
C ASP A 28 14.88 2.02 17.11
N GLY A 29 15.34 3.28 17.14
CA GLY A 29 16.57 3.67 17.82
C GLY A 29 17.84 3.65 16.95
N SER A 30 17.77 3.08 15.74
CA SER A 30 18.88 3.09 14.77
C SER A 30 18.47 3.34 13.33
N ASN A 31 17.27 2.92 12.91
CA ASN A 31 16.77 3.07 11.55
C ASN A 31 15.27 3.39 11.55
N HIS A 32 14.79 3.95 10.43
CA HIS A 32 13.37 4.09 10.13
C HIS A 32 12.86 2.76 9.58
N ILE A 33 12.00 2.09 10.35
CA ILE A 33 11.37 0.82 9.98
C ILE A 33 9.98 1.11 9.45
N SER A 34 9.71 0.69 8.22
CA SER A 34 8.38 0.76 7.62
C SER A 34 7.35 -0.03 8.43
N ARG A 35 6.26 0.61 8.84
CA ARG A 35 5.18 -0.08 9.59
C ARG A 35 4.46 -1.11 8.73
N ALA A 36 4.32 -0.83 7.44
CA ALA A 36 3.65 -1.71 6.49
C ALA A 36 4.39 -3.02 6.23
N THR A 37 5.72 -2.98 6.17
CA THR A 37 6.56 -4.14 5.76
C THR A 37 7.41 -4.68 6.91
N GLY A 38 7.57 -3.93 7.99
CA GLY A 38 8.46 -4.25 9.10
C GLY A 38 9.95 -4.19 8.73
N SER A 39 10.31 -3.51 7.63
CA SER A 39 11.67 -3.49 7.11
C SER A 39 12.17 -2.07 6.90
N GLN A 40 13.47 -1.82 7.07
CA GLN A 40 14.07 -0.51 6.79
C GLN A 40 14.44 -0.31 5.31
N TRP A 41 14.43 -1.39 4.52
CA TRP A 41 14.86 -1.38 3.12
C TRP A 41 13.74 -1.66 2.13
N LEU A 42 12.62 -2.20 2.62
CA LEU A 42 11.45 -2.51 1.83
C LEU A 42 10.38 -1.48 2.14
N HIS A 43 10.15 -0.61 1.17
CA HIS A 43 9.13 0.41 1.23
C HIS A 43 7.83 -0.15 0.63
N ALA A 44 6.70 0.29 1.16
CA ALA A 44 5.38 -0.02 0.67
C ALA A 44 4.56 1.25 0.50
N ARG A 45 3.95 1.43 -0.68
CA ARG A 45 3.09 2.58 -0.96
C ARG A 45 1.75 2.08 -1.46
N LEU A 46 0.66 2.55 -0.84
CA LEU A 46 -0.70 2.17 -1.23
C LEU A 46 -1.21 3.11 -2.32
N TYR A 47 -1.87 2.55 -3.32
CA TYR A 47 -2.48 3.27 -4.43
C TYR A 47 -3.93 2.82 -4.61
N ARG A 48 -4.77 3.75 -5.07
CA ARG A 48 -6.16 3.48 -5.51
C ARG A 48 -6.29 3.71 -7.00
N SER A 49 -6.67 2.68 -7.73
CA SER A 49 -6.96 2.79 -9.17
C SER A 49 -8.23 3.61 -9.42
N ARG A 50 -8.37 4.14 -10.64
CA ARG A 50 -9.62 4.76 -11.11
C ARG A 50 -10.84 3.83 -11.09
N LYS A 51 -10.60 2.52 -11.09
CA LYS A 51 -11.65 1.50 -11.05
C LYS A 51 -12.07 1.15 -9.62
N GLY A 52 -11.49 1.82 -8.60
CA GLY A 52 -11.78 1.60 -7.19
C GLY A 52 -10.94 0.52 -6.52
N ARG A 53 -10.12 -0.24 -7.25
CA ARG A 53 -9.24 -1.28 -6.68
C ARG A 53 -8.05 -0.67 -5.95
N PHE A 54 -7.71 -1.23 -4.79
CA PHE A 54 -6.53 -0.88 -4.01
C PHE A 54 -5.36 -1.83 -4.32
N TYR A 55 -4.16 -1.30 -4.35
CA TYR A 55 -2.94 -2.08 -4.56
C TYR A 55 -1.76 -1.42 -3.87
N VAL A 56 -0.87 -2.25 -3.33
CA VAL A 56 0.35 -1.80 -2.66
C VAL A 56 1.55 -2.09 -3.54
N GLU A 57 2.33 -1.05 -3.82
CA GLU A 57 3.62 -1.15 -4.49
C GLU A 57 4.69 -1.40 -3.44
N HIS A 58 5.45 -2.46 -3.62
CA HIS A 58 6.62 -2.80 -2.82
C HIS A 58 7.87 -2.39 -3.58
N THR A 59 8.63 -1.45 -3.01
CA THR A 59 9.90 -1.00 -3.59
C THR A 59 11.05 -1.37 -2.66
N SER A 60 12.09 -1.98 -3.22
CA SER A 60 13.24 -2.45 -2.45
C SER A 60 14.46 -1.58 -2.76
N GLN A 61 15.11 -1.05 -1.73
CA GLN A 61 16.38 -0.33 -1.92
C GLN A 61 17.60 -1.24 -2.11
N TRP A 62 17.41 -2.56 -2.08
CA TRP A 62 18.46 -3.54 -2.33
C TRP A 62 18.79 -3.66 -3.81
N GLN A 63 20.06 -3.48 -4.17
CA GLN A 63 20.53 -3.68 -5.54
C GLN A 63 20.15 -5.07 -6.06
N GLY A 64 19.45 -5.11 -7.19
CA GLY A 64 19.00 -6.34 -7.84
C GLY A 64 17.64 -6.86 -7.38
N SER A 65 17.00 -6.21 -6.40
CA SER A 65 15.60 -6.49 -6.08
C SER A 65 14.69 -5.87 -7.13
N ARG A 66 13.57 -6.56 -7.43
CA ARG A 66 12.56 -6.07 -8.36
C ARG A 66 11.41 -5.48 -7.56
N ASP A 67 10.98 -4.29 -7.97
CA ASP A 67 9.76 -3.69 -7.46
C ASP A 67 8.56 -4.55 -7.92
N GLY A 68 7.57 -4.66 -7.04
CA GLY A 68 6.39 -5.46 -7.29
C GLY A 68 5.14 -4.73 -6.81
N VAL A 69 3.99 -5.20 -7.24
CA VAL A 69 2.71 -4.72 -6.76
C VAL A 69 1.88 -5.89 -6.26
N THR A 70 1.06 -5.66 -5.24
CA THR A 70 0.12 -6.65 -4.73
C THR A 70 -1.26 -5.99 -4.63
N LEU A 71 -2.28 -6.64 -5.19
CA LEU A 71 -3.66 -6.21 -5.02
C LEU A 71 -4.08 -6.40 -3.57
N LEU A 72 -4.81 -5.43 -3.05
CA LEU A 72 -5.43 -5.50 -1.74
C LEU A 72 -6.95 -5.41 -1.91
N ASP A 73 -7.65 -6.29 -1.20
CA ASP A 73 -9.07 -6.13 -0.96
C ASP A 73 -9.33 -4.90 -0.07
N ASP A 74 -10.56 -4.41 -0.09
CA ASP A 74 -10.95 -3.20 0.64
C ASP A 74 -10.63 -3.31 2.14
N ALA A 75 -10.92 -4.45 2.76
CA ALA A 75 -10.59 -4.70 4.18
C ALA A 75 -9.07 -4.67 4.44
N ALA A 76 -8.26 -5.21 3.53
CA ALA A 76 -6.80 -5.18 3.65
C ALA A 76 -6.26 -3.75 3.47
N ALA A 77 -6.85 -2.98 2.56
CA ALA A 77 -6.54 -1.56 2.38
C ALA A 77 -6.87 -0.73 3.62
N VAL A 78 -8.04 -0.96 4.23
CA VAL A 78 -8.41 -0.32 5.51
C VAL A 78 -7.38 -0.60 6.59
N ARG A 79 -7.04 -1.87 6.80
CA ARG A 79 -6.03 -2.26 7.81
C ARG A 79 -4.68 -1.60 7.55
N TRP A 80 -4.27 -1.50 6.28
CA TRP A 80 -3.03 -0.82 5.90
C TRP A 80 -3.09 0.68 6.21
N LEU A 81 -4.19 1.35 5.88
CA LEU A 81 -4.38 2.78 6.15
C LEU A 81 -4.34 3.06 7.66
N LEU A 82 -5.06 2.26 8.45
CA LEU A 82 -5.08 2.38 9.91
C LEU A 82 -3.69 2.14 10.52
N LEU A 83 -2.98 1.11 10.06
CA LEU A 83 -1.62 0.80 10.52
C LEU A 83 -0.64 1.96 10.27
N ASN A 84 -0.81 2.66 9.15
CA ASN A 84 0.02 3.80 8.78
C ASN A 84 -0.52 5.15 9.30
N GLY A 85 -1.66 5.15 10.01
CA GLY A 85 -2.26 6.36 10.58
C GLY A 85 -2.90 7.30 9.55
N HIS A 86 -3.27 6.78 8.38
CA HIS A 86 -3.98 7.55 7.35
C HIS A 86 -5.50 7.48 7.54
N PRO A 87 -6.23 8.55 7.17
CA PRO A 87 -7.68 8.53 7.16
C PRO A 87 -8.20 7.53 6.12
N VAL A 88 -9.20 6.75 6.51
CA VAL A 88 -9.86 5.80 5.63
C VAL A 88 -10.87 6.55 4.76
N PRO A 89 -10.88 6.36 3.43
CA PRO A 89 -11.87 7.00 2.59
C PRO A 89 -13.29 6.47 2.86
N GLU A 90 -14.30 7.35 2.80
CA GLU A 90 -15.72 7.07 3.12
C GLU A 90 -16.28 5.82 2.42
N ASP A 91 -15.76 5.51 1.22
CA ASP A 91 -16.15 4.35 0.41
C ASP A 91 -15.93 2.99 1.11
N ILE A 92 -14.86 2.91 1.93
CA ILE A 92 -14.45 1.72 2.67
C ILE A 92 -14.46 1.96 4.19
N GLU A 93 -14.95 3.10 4.65
CA GLU A 93 -15.06 3.44 6.07
C GLU A 93 -15.95 2.44 6.81
N ARG A 94 -17.01 1.96 6.17
CA ARG A 94 -17.88 0.88 6.72
C ARG A 94 -17.13 -0.41 7.08
N LEU A 95 -15.98 -0.66 6.45
CA LEU A 95 -15.16 -1.85 6.71
C LEU A 95 -14.19 -1.64 7.88
N VAL A 96 -14.02 -0.40 8.35
CA VAL A 96 -13.25 -0.08 9.57
C VAL A 96 -13.89 -0.76 10.77
N GLU A 97 -15.21 -0.67 10.88
CA GLU A 97 -15.98 -1.33 11.94
C GLU A 97 -15.76 -2.85 11.90
N GLU A 98 -15.88 -3.46 10.72
CA GLU A 98 -15.70 -4.91 10.51
C GLU A 98 -14.26 -5.40 10.79
N CYS A 99 -13.25 -4.55 10.60
CA CYS A 99 -11.85 -4.89 10.87
C CYS A 99 -11.42 -4.69 12.33
N CYS A 100 -12.20 -3.94 13.12
CA CYS A 100 -11.87 -3.61 14.52
C CYS A 100 -12.57 -4.52 15.55
N GLU A 101 -13.37 -5.51 15.11
CA GLU A 101 -14.04 -6.50 15.98
C GLU A 101 -13.19 -7.74 16.32
#